data_AF-A0A8J4GLP3-F1
#
_entry.id   AF-A0A8J4GLP3-F1
#
_cell.length_a   1.000
_cell.length_b   1.000
_cell.length_c   1.000
_cell.angle_alpha   90.00
_cell.angle_beta   90.00
_cell.angle_gamma   90.00
#
_symmetry.space_group_name_H-M   'P 1'
#
loop_
_entity.id
_entity.type
_entity.pdbx_description
1 polymer ?
#
loop_
_entity_poly.entity_id
_entity_poly.type
_entity_poly.pdbx_seq_one_letter_code
_entity_poly.pdbx_strand_id
1 'polypeptide(L)'
;HVEAMAMGLPLISTNWSGITAYLDESVGYPIAVDRLTTVSDNSVWWFRGLKWAQPSVKHTRILMRRVYSNREEARARGAAARRRMVERYSPNVLAAEVAHQLRRIDRLIPKLPAPV
;
A
#
# COMPACT_ATOMS: atom_id res chain seq x y z
N HIS A 1 3.22 -1.76 -6.80
CA HIS A 1 1.85 -1.23 -6.52
C HIS A 1 1.68 0.19 -7.01
N VAL A 2 2.46 1.14 -6.46
CA VAL A 2 2.37 2.58 -6.78
C VAL A 2 2.52 2.85 -8.29
N GLU A 3 3.49 2.23 -8.96
CA GLU A 3 3.69 2.37 -10.40
C GLU A 3 2.44 1.98 -11.21
N ALA A 4 1.86 0.80 -10.93
CA ALA A 4 0.65 0.33 -11.61
C ALA A 4 -0.54 1.29 -11.39
N MET A 5 -0.72 1.77 -10.16
CA MET A 5 -1.77 2.75 -9.85
C MET A 5 -1.51 4.09 -10.56
N ALA A 6 -0.27 4.58 -10.58
CA ALA A 6 0.11 5.82 -11.25
C ALA A 6 -0.07 5.75 -12.78
N MET A 7 0.14 4.56 -13.36
CA MET A 7 -0.10 4.29 -14.78
C MET A 7 -1.60 4.10 -15.10
N GLY A 8 -2.47 4.07 -14.09
CA GLY A 8 -3.90 3.88 -14.27
C GLY A 8 -4.32 2.44 -14.57
N LEU A 9 -3.50 1.46 -14.18
CA LEU A 9 -3.78 0.04 -14.36
C LEU A 9 -4.62 -0.49 -13.18
N PRO A 10 -5.57 -1.43 -13.44
CA PRO A 10 -6.28 -2.09 -12.36
C PRO A 10 -5.31 -2.89 -11.48
N LEU A 11 -5.41 -2.75 -10.17
CA LEU A 11 -4.52 -3.40 -9.21
C LEU A 11 -5.28 -4.35 -8.29
N ILE A 12 -4.83 -5.60 -8.25
CA ILE A 12 -5.22 -6.62 -7.27
C ILE A 12 -4.01 -6.84 -6.35
N SER A 13 -4.20 -6.75 -5.04
CA SER A 13 -3.13 -7.02 -4.07
C SER A 13 -3.69 -7.41 -2.70
N THR A 14 -2.90 -8.14 -1.91
CA THR A 14 -3.21 -8.47 -0.52
C THR A 14 -3.52 -7.21 0.29
N ASN A 15 -4.65 -7.20 0.99
CA ASN A 15 -5.08 -6.10 1.85
C ASN A 15 -4.30 -6.11 3.17
N TRP A 16 -2.99 -5.85 3.10
CA TRP A 16 -2.10 -5.94 4.25
C TRP A 16 -0.90 -4.99 4.17
N SER A 17 -0.51 -4.42 5.31
CA SER A 17 0.65 -3.53 5.45
C SER A 17 0.53 -2.26 4.59
N GLY A 18 1.65 -1.62 4.23
CA GLY A 18 1.69 -0.27 3.67
C GLY A 18 0.87 -0.02 2.41
N ILE A 19 0.43 -1.07 1.69
CA ILE A 19 -0.47 -0.89 0.55
C ILE A 19 -1.87 -0.42 0.95
N THR A 20 -2.33 -0.77 2.16
CA THR A 20 -3.66 -0.37 2.67
C THR A 20 -3.75 1.12 2.93
N ALA A 21 -2.61 1.82 3.00
CA ALA A 21 -2.57 3.27 3.13
C ALA A 21 -3.15 3.99 1.91
N TYR A 22 -3.20 3.33 0.74
CA TYR A 22 -3.62 3.97 -0.51
C TYR A 22 -4.48 3.11 -1.44
N LEU A 23 -4.53 1.78 -1.23
CA LEU A 23 -5.39 0.86 -1.98
C LEU A 23 -6.62 0.49 -1.14
N ASP A 24 -7.81 0.74 -1.69
CA ASP A 24 -9.10 0.27 -1.17
C ASP A 24 -10.03 -0.14 -2.34
N GLU A 25 -11.26 -0.54 -2.03
CA GLU A 25 -12.25 -0.99 -3.02
C GLU A 25 -12.68 0.11 -4.02
N SER A 26 -12.48 1.40 -3.70
CA SER A 26 -12.81 2.51 -4.59
C SER A 26 -11.78 2.72 -5.70
N VAL A 27 -10.54 2.26 -5.51
CA VAL A 27 -9.42 2.43 -6.47
C VAL A 27 -8.76 1.12 -6.89
N GLY A 28 -9.19 -0.03 -6.37
CA GLY A 28 -8.64 -1.31 -6.77
C GLY A 28 -9.36 -2.49 -6.15
N TYR A 29 -8.63 -3.59 -5.97
CA TYR A 29 -9.19 -4.89 -5.59
C TYR A 29 -8.37 -5.51 -4.44
N PRO A 30 -8.60 -5.08 -3.18
CA PRO A 30 -7.92 -5.62 -2.02
C PRO A 30 -8.32 -7.10 -1.78
N ILE A 31 -7.34 -8.01 -1.80
CA ILE A 31 -7.53 -9.43 -1.49
C ILE A 31 -7.67 -9.58 0.03
N ALA A 32 -8.68 -10.34 0.45
CA ALA A 32 -8.90 -10.68 1.87
C ALA A 32 -7.75 -11.53 2.40
N VAL A 33 -7.40 -11.33 3.68
CA VAL A 33 -6.38 -12.14 4.37
C VAL A 33 -7.09 -13.24 5.14
N ASP A 34 -6.80 -14.50 4.81
CA ASP A 34 -7.43 -15.64 5.51
C ASP A 34 -6.86 -15.79 6.92
N ARG A 35 -5.55 -15.55 7.09
CA ARG A 35 -4.81 -15.68 8.36
C ARG A 35 -3.43 -15.05 8.25
N LEU A 36 -2.80 -14.86 9.40
CA LEU A 36 -1.37 -14.59 9.50
C LEU A 36 -0.60 -15.90 9.72
N THR A 37 0.38 -16.20 8.88
CA THR A 37 1.23 -17.38 8.99
C THR A 37 2.62 -16.98 9.46
N THR A 38 3.19 -17.69 10.43
CA THR A 38 4.58 -17.47 10.83
C THR A 38 5.50 -17.74 9.65
N VAL A 39 6.48 -16.87 9.44
CA VAL A 39 7.51 -17.09 8.43
C VAL A 39 8.24 -18.40 8.74
N SER A 40 8.50 -19.24 7.73
CA SER A 40 9.21 -20.50 7.92
C SER A 40 10.59 -20.27 8.55
N ASP A 41 10.99 -21.13 9.49
CA ASP A 41 12.30 -21.08 10.14
C ASP A 41 13.47 -21.35 9.16
N ASN A 42 13.18 -21.88 7.97
CA ASN A 42 14.13 -22.02 6.87
C ASN A 42 14.37 -20.70 6.11
N SER A 43 13.70 -19.62 6.50
CA SER A 43 13.94 -18.28 5.96
C SER A 43 15.17 -17.64 6.60
N VAL A 44 15.68 -16.58 5.98
CA VAL A 44 16.78 -15.77 6.53
C VAL A 44 16.43 -15.26 7.94
N TRP A 45 17.45 -15.22 8.82
CA TRP A 45 17.28 -15.11 10.27
C TRP A 45 16.48 -13.88 10.73
N TRP A 46 16.53 -12.77 9.99
CA TRP A 46 15.80 -11.54 10.32
C TRP A 46 14.28 -11.62 10.09
N PHE A 47 13.77 -12.69 9.46
CA PHE A 47 12.32 -12.96 9.40
C PHE A 47 11.81 -13.87 10.51
N ARG A 48 12.67 -14.37 11.40
CA ARG A 48 12.23 -15.25 12.50
C ARG A 48 11.25 -14.54 13.42
N GLY A 49 10.14 -15.20 13.72
CA GLY A 49 9.06 -14.65 14.52
C GLY A 49 8.14 -13.66 13.79
N LEU A 50 8.48 -13.24 12.56
CA LEU A 50 7.59 -12.40 11.76
C LEU A 50 6.42 -13.23 11.19
N LYS A 51 5.37 -12.54 10.76
CA LYS A 51 4.18 -13.14 10.17
C LYS A 51 3.90 -12.60 8.78
N TRP A 52 3.55 -13.49 7.85
CA TRP A 52 3.03 -13.16 6.54
C TRP A 52 1.51 -13.15 6.54
N ALA A 53 0.91 -12.19 5.84
CA ALA A 53 -0.52 -12.24 5.56
C ALA A 53 -0.79 -13.23 4.42
N GLN A 54 -1.48 -14.32 4.72
CA GLN A 54 -1.86 -15.33 3.74
C GLN A 54 -3.06 -14.81 2.93
N PRO A 55 -2.90 -14.47 1.64
CA PRO A 55 -4.01 -14.01 0.82
C PRO A 55 -5.01 -15.15 0.58
N SER A 56 -6.29 -14.79 0.57
CA SER A 56 -7.39 -15.71 0.30
C SER A 56 -7.40 -16.16 -1.15
N VAL A 57 -7.07 -17.44 -1.39
CA VAL A 57 -7.07 -18.02 -2.75
C VAL A 57 -8.46 -17.91 -3.39
N LYS A 58 -9.52 -18.15 -2.61
CA LYS A 58 -10.91 -18.04 -3.07
C LYS A 58 -11.21 -16.60 -3.51
N HIS A 59 -10.85 -15.60 -2.70
CA HIS A 59 -11.12 -14.21 -3.04
C HIS A 59 -10.27 -13.74 -4.23
N THR A 60 -8.98 -14.09 -4.29
CA THR A 60 -8.11 -13.77 -5.44
C THR A 60 -8.70 -14.29 -6.75
N ARG A 61 -9.19 -15.54 -6.77
CA ARG A 61 -9.85 -16.13 -7.94
C ARG A 61 -11.08 -15.34 -8.39
N ILE A 62 -11.88 -14.86 -7.43
CA ILE A 62 -13.07 -14.05 -7.71
C ILE A 62 -12.66 -12.70 -8.32
N LEU A 63 -11.68 -12.02 -7.72
CA LEU A 63 -11.21 -10.71 -8.19
C LEU A 63 -10.58 -10.79 -9.58
N MET A 64 -9.75 -11.80 -9.85
CA MET A 64 -9.17 -12.02 -11.18
C MET A 64 -10.24 -12.18 -12.26
N ARG A 65 -11.28 -13.00 -12.00
CA ARG A 65 -12.42 -13.15 -12.93
C ARG A 65 -13.21 -11.85 -13.08
N ARG A 66 -13.44 -11.12 -11.98
CA ARG A 66 -14.15 -9.83 -12.02
C ARG A 66 -13.42 -8.83 -12.92
N VAL A 67 -12.11 -8.69 -12.77
CA VAL A 67 -11.29 -7.80 -13.60
C VAL A 67 -11.31 -8.23 -15.07
N TYR A 68 -11.24 -9.53 -15.34
CA TYR A 68 -11.29 -10.06 -16.71
C TYR A 68 -12.64 -9.82 -17.39
N SER A 69 -13.74 -10.08 -16.68
CA SER A 69 -15.10 -10.01 -17.22
C SER A 69 -15.69 -8.60 -17.23
N ASN A 70 -15.24 -7.70 -16.36
CA ASN A 70 -15.78 -6.34 -16.21
C ASN A 70 -14.70 -5.30 -16.51
N ARG A 71 -14.29 -5.22 -17.78
CA ARG A 71 -13.15 -4.38 -18.21
C ARG A 71 -13.37 -2.89 -18.01
N GLU A 72 -14.59 -2.41 -18.16
CA GLU A 72 -14.94 -1.00 -17.93
C GLU A 72 -14.81 -0.62 -16.45
N GLU A 73 -15.31 -1.47 -15.54
CA GLU A 73 -15.11 -1.29 -14.10
C GLU A 73 -13.62 -1.26 -13.75
N ALA A 74 -12.85 -2.21 -14.28
CA ALA A 74 -11.41 -2.29 -14.04
C ALA A 74 -10.67 -1.03 -14.54
N ARG A 75 -11.02 -0.54 -15.74
CA ARG A 75 -10.48 0.71 -16.29
C ARG A 75 -10.86 1.92 -15.44
N ALA A 76 -12.12 1.99 -14.98
CA ALA A 76 -12.58 3.08 -14.13
C ALA A 76 -11.86 3.11 -12.78
N ARG A 77 -11.65 1.95 -12.14
CA ARG A 77 -10.86 1.83 -10.91
C ARG A 77 -9.40 2.20 -11.13
N GLY A 78 -8.78 1.75 -12.22
CA GLY A 78 -7.42 2.15 -12.59
C GLY A 78 -7.30 3.68 -12.76
N ALA A 79 -8.24 4.31 -13.44
CA ALA A 79 -8.27 5.78 -13.58
C ALA A 79 -8.43 6.49 -12.22
N ALA A 80 -9.27 5.95 -11.32
CA ALA A 80 -9.41 6.46 -9.95
C ALA A 80 -8.13 6.27 -9.13
N ALA A 81 -7.43 5.15 -9.29
CA ALA A 81 -6.14 4.89 -8.68
C ALA A 81 -5.09 5.92 -9.11
N ARG A 82 -5.03 6.23 -10.40
CA ARG A 82 -4.12 7.26 -10.93
C ARG A 82 -4.41 8.62 -10.33
N ARG A 83 -5.67 9.05 -10.30
CA ARG A 83 -6.07 10.31 -9.65
C ARG A 83 -5.59 10.37 -8.21
N ARG A 84 -5.87 9.31 -7.43
CA ARG A 84 -5.42 9.21 -6.04
C ARG A 84 -3.90 9.31 -5.90
N MET A 85 -3.14 8.61 -6.76
CA MET A 85 -1.68 8.67 -6.73
C MET A 85 -1.17 10.08 -7.00
N VAL A 86 -1.68 10.75 -8.04
CA VAL A 86 -1.25 12.11 -8.41
C VAL A 86 -1.60 13.11 -7.31
N GLU A 87 -2.83 13.06 -6.80
CA GLU A 87 -3.37 14.04 -5.85
C GLU A 87 -2.80 13.88 -4.43
N ARG A 88 -2.48 12.66 -3.99
CA ARG A 88 -2.17 12.39 -2.59
C ARG A 88 -0.80 11.75 -2.34
N TYR A 89 -0.23 11.06 -3.33
CA TYR A 89 0.97 10.24 -3.13
C TYR A 89 2.08 10.54 -4.15
N SER A 90 1.98 11.65 -4.89
CA SER A 90 3.06 12.09 -5.78
C SER A 90 4.27 12.55 -4.94
N PRO A 91 5.49 12.50 -5.50
CA PRO A 91 6.69 12.88 -4.76
C PRO A 91 6.61 14.26 -4.11
N ASN A 92 6.04 15.25 -4.81
CA ASN A 92 5.89 16.61 -4.28
C ASN A 92 4.91 16.67 -3.09
N VAL A 93 3.79 15.95 -3.18
CA VAL A 93 2.79 15.90 -2.09
C VAL A 93 3.38 15.23 -0.86
N LEU A 94 4.05 14.08 -1.04
CA LEU A 94 4.69 13.37 0.07
C LEU A 94 5.86 14.16 0.66
N ALA A 95 6.69 14.81 -0.16
CA ALA A 95 7.78 15.64 0.32
C ALA A 95 7.27 16.81 1.17
N ALA A 96 6.19 17.46 0.76
CA ALA A 96 5.56 18.52 1.53
C ALA A 96 5.05 18.03 2.90
N GLU A 97 4.39 16.86 2.92
CA GLU A 97 3.90 16.23 4.15
C GLU A 97 5.05 15.85 5.10
N VAL A 98 6.09 15.17 4.58
CA VAL A 98 7.26 14.79 5.38
C VAL A 98 7.95 16.04 5.95
N ALA A 99 8.16 17.07 5.13
CA ALA A 99 8.76 18.32 5.59
C ALA A 99 7.89 19.04 6.65
N HIS A 100 6.57 18.95 6.52
CA HIS A 100 5.64 19.45 7.54
C HIS A 100 5.83 18.70 8.87
N GLN A 101 5.87 17.36 8.84
CA GLN A 101 6.08 16.55 10.03
C GLN A 101 7.45 16.78 10.68
N LEU A 102 8.51 16.92 9.87
CA LEU A 102 9.85 17.24 10.37
C LEU A 102 9.87 18.59 11.11
N ARG A 103 9.27 19.65 10.54
CA ARG A 103 9.15 20.94 11.21
C ARG A 103 8.30 20.87 12.48
N ARG A 104 7.25 20.04 12.49
CA ARG A 104 6.42 19.83 13.68
C ARG A 104 7.25 19.20 14.80
N ILE A 105 8.02 18.16 14.49
CA ILE A 105 8.87 17.46 15.46
C ILE A 105 10.01 18.36 15.96
N ASP A 106 10.66 19.10 15.06
CA ASP A 106 11.73 20.04 15.42
C ASP A 106 11.30 21.07 16.47
N ARG A 107 10.06 21.56 16.40
CA ARG A 107 9.48 22.47 17.41
C ARG A 107 9.22 21.82 18.77
N LEU A 108 9.09 20.50 18.82
CA LEU A 108 8.76 19.74 20.04
C LEU A 108 10.01 19.21 20.75
N ILE A 109 11.12 19.08 20.04
CA ILE A 109 12.37 18.58 20.62
C ILE A 109 13.12 19.75 21.29
N PRO A 110 13.49 19.64 22.58
CA PRO A 110 14.39 20.59 23.21
C PRO A 110 15.69 20.65 22.40
N LYS A 111 16.17 21.85 22.07
CA LYS A 111 17.42 21.99 21.32
C LYS A 111 18.52 21.20 22.01
N LEU A 112 19.10 20.22 21.31
CA LEU A 112 20.28 19.52 21.81
C LEU A 112 21.36 20.57 22.10
N PRO A 113 22.07 20.47 23.23
CA PRO A 113 23.25 21.31 23.45
C PRO A 113 24.22 21.11 22.28
N ALA A 114 24.96 22.18 21.94
CA ALA A 114 25.96 22.09 20.90
C ALA A 114 26.91 20.92 21.21
N PRO A 115 27.31 20.12 20.19
CA PRO A 115 28.29 19.05 20.41
C PRO A 115 29.56 19.65 21.03
N VAL A 116 30.05 19.02 22.09
CA VAL A 116 31.29 19.38 22.82
C VAL A 116 32.51 18.96 22.01
#